data_AF-A0A373QAL8-F1
#
_entry.id   AF-A0A373QAL8-F1
#
_cell.length_a   1.000
_cell.length_b   1.000
_cell.length_c   1.000
_cell.angle_alpha   90.00
_cell.angle_beta   90.00
_cell.angle_gamma   90.00
#
_symmetry.space_group_name_H-M   'P 1'
#
loop_
_entity.id
_entity.type
_entity.pdbx_description
1 polymer ?
#
loop_
_entity_poly.entity_id
_entity_poly.type
_entity_poly.pdbx_seq_one_letter_code
_entity_poly.pdbx_strand_id
1 'polypeptide(L)' 'MGIANEGEILEFLTYIMRREDEEIRMADSFKAAELLGKHYGMFEGKSESGGGDVIIVDNIEKAEEIKERKNAVQS' A
#
# COMPACT_ATOMS: atom_id res chain seq x y z
N MET A 1 -15.04 13.73 21.92
CA MET A 1 -14.66 14.01 20.52
C MET A 1 -14.51 12.65 19.84
N GLY A 2 -15.37 12.33 18.88
CA GLY A 2 -15.37 11.02 18.20
C GLY A 2 -14.36 10.98 17.04
N ILE A 3 -14.01 9.78 16.59
CA ILE A 3 -13.23 9.57 15.37
C ILE A 3 -14.21 9.48 14.20
N ALA A 4 -13.97 10.25 13.13
CA ALA A 4 -14.80 10.22 11.94
C ALA A 4 -14.68 8.86 11.23
N ASN A 5 -15.81 8.34 10.76
CA ASN A 5 -15.86 7.13 9.93
C ASN A 5 -15.60 7.47 8.46
N GLU A 6 -15.46 6.42 7.64
CA GLU A 6 -15.16 6.55 6.22
C GLU A 6 -16.20 7.39 5.45
N GLY A 7 -17.49 7.16 5.69
CA GLY A 7 -18.56 7.92 5.04
C GLY A 7 -18.52 9.41 5.38
N GLU A 8 -18.29 9.73 6.67
CA GLU A 8 -18.14 11.12 7.14
C GLU A 8 -16.93 11.81 6.49
N ILE A 9 -15.82 11.09 6.30
CA ILE A 9 -14.62 11.61 5.63
C ILE A 9 -14.91 11.87 4.15
N LEU A 10 -15.56 10.93 3.45
CA LEU A 10 -15.87 11.06 2.03
C LEU A 10 -16.86 12.20 1.75
N GLU A 11 -17.86 12.38 2.61
CA GLU A 11 -18.79 13.50 2.55
C GLU A 11 -18.07 14.83 2.73
N PHE A 12 -17.22 14.94 3.76
CA PHE A 12 -16.43 16.14 4.01
C PHE A 12 -15.49 16.47 2.84
N LEU A 13 -14.77 15.48 2.29
CA LEU A 13 -13.92 15.68 1.12
C LEU A 13 -14.73 16.13 -0.11
N THR A 14 -15.95 15.60 -0.28
CA THR A 14 -16.83 16.01 -1.39
C THR A 14 -17.29 17.47 -1.24
N TYR A 15 -17.66 17.87 -0.01
CA TYR A 15 -18.00 19.24 0.33
C TYR A 15 -16.84 20.21 0.01
N ILE A 16 -15.62 19.87 0.43
CA ILE A 16 -14.41 20.65 0.14
C ILE A 16 -14.11 20.70 -1.36
N MET A 17 -14.20 19.56 -2.06
CA MET A 17 -13.94 19.48 -3.50
C MET A 17 -14.90 20.38 -4.29
N ARG A 18 -16.19 20.37 -3.94
CA ARG A 18 -17.23 21.17 -4.60
C ARG A 18 -17.18 22.66 -4.26
N ARG A 19 -16.37 23.05 -3.26
CA ARG A 19 -16.29 24.44 -2.78
C ARG A 19 -17.68 24.98 -2.41
N GLU A 20 -18.43 24.19 -1.65
CA GLU A 20 -19.78 24.58 -1.18
C GLU A 20 -19.76 25.76 -0.18
N ASP A 21 -18.56 26.13 0.29
CA ASP A 21 -18.26 27.37 1.00
C ASP A 21 -17.24 28.20 0.19
N GLU A 22 -17.52 29.49 0.04
CA GLU A 22 -16.69 30.45 -0.71
C GLU A 22 -15.30 30.66 -0.09
N GLU A 23 -15.13 30.40 1.21
CA GLU A 23 -13.84 30.46 1.91
C GLU A 23 -12.91 29.30 1.52
N ILE A 24 -13.42 28.25 0.89
CA ILE A 24 -12.62 27.11 0.45
C ILE A 24 -11.72 27.54 -0.70
N ARG A 25 -10.41 27.52 -0.43
CA ARG A 25 -9.37 27.83 -1.41
C ARG A 25 -9.38 26.79 -2.52
N MET A 26 -9.10 27.23 -3.74
CA MET A 26 -9.02 26.36 -4.91
C MET A 26 -8.00 25.21 -4.72
N ALA A 27 -6.87 25.46 -4.05
CA ALA A 27 -5.87 24.44 -3.76
C ALA A 27 -6.39 23.31 -2.88
N ASP A 28 -7.26 23.63 -1.91
CA ASP A 28 -7.84 22.64 -0.99
C ASP A 28 -8.87 21.78 -1.73
N SER A 29 -9.66 22.38 -2.63
CA SER A 29 -10.58 21.65 -3.53
C SER A 29 -9.84 20.67 -4.44
N PHE A 30 -8.72 21.08 -5.05
CA PHE A 30 -7.89 20.16 -5.85
C PHE A 30 -7.30 19.03 -5.00
N LYS A 31 -6.90 19.31 -3.76
CA LYS A 31 -6.39 18.27 -2.88
C LYS A 31 -7.47 17.26 -2.50
N ALA A 32 -8.69 17.72 -2.23
CA ALA A 32 -9.82 16.84 -1.98
C ALA A 32 -10.16 15.97 -3.19
N ALA A 33 -10.13 16.54 -4.40
CA ALA A 33 -10.28 15.78 -5.65
C ALA A 33 -9.22 14.68 -5.81
N GLU A 34 -7.96 14.98 -5.49
CA GLU A 34 -6.86 13.99 -5.51
C GLU A 34 -7.11 12.86 -4.50
N LEU A 35 -7.54 13.18 -3.28
CA LEU A 35 -7.82 12.16 -2.26
C LEU A 35 -9.00 11.26 -2.64
N LEU A 36 -10.08 11.85 -3.18
CA LEU A 36 -11.23 11.10 -3.70
C LEU A 36 -10.81 10.21 -4.87
N GLY A 37 -10.07 10.73 -5.85
CA GLY A 37 -9.61 9.93 -6.98
C GLY A 37 -8.66 8.80 -6.55
N LYS A 38 -7.83 9.00 -5.51
CA LYS A 38 -7.02 7.92 -4.92
C LYS A 38 -7.88 6.85 -4.28
N HIS A 39 -8.89 7.24 -3.51
CA HIS A 39 -9.82 6.31 -2.86
C HIS A 39 -10.54 5.42 -3.87
N TYR A 40 -10.96 5.98 -5.01
CA TYR A 40 -11.63 5.24 -6.09
C TYR A 40 -10.68 4.60 -7.12
N GLY A 41 -9.36 4.65 -6.91
CA GLY A 41 -8.39 4.04 -7.83
C GLY A 41 -8.33 4.71 -9.21
N MET A 42 -8.66 6.00 -9.32
CA MET A 42 -8.70 6.74 -10.59
C MET A 42 -7.32 7.17 -11.09
N PHE A 43 -6.30 7.16 -10.25
CA PHE A 43 -4.95 7.59 -10.61
C PHE A 43 -4.01 6.40 -10.81
N GLU A 44 -3.40 6.33 -11.98
CA GLU A 44 -2.33 5.37 -12.28
C GLU A 44 -0.96 5.97 -11.95
N GLY A 45 -0.12 5.19 -11.26
CA GLY A 45 1.29 5.48 -11.10
C GLY A 45 2.10 4.71 -12.14
N LYS A 46 2.84 5.41 -13.01
CA LYS A 46 3.84 4.74 -13.84
C LYS A 46 5.02 4.36 -12.96
N SER A 47 5.21 3.07 -12.71
CA SER A 47 6.43 2.54 -12.10
C SER A 47 7.35 2.01 -13.19
N GLU A 48 8.61 2.45 -13.20
CA GLU A 48 9.63 1.81 -14.02
C GLU A 48 10.00 0.46 -13.37
N SER A 49 9.86 -0.64 -14.12
CA SER A 49 10.32 -1.96 -13.68
C SER A 49 11.83 -2.07 -13.88
N GLY A 50 12.60 -1.42 -13.01
CA GLY A 50 14.07 -1.46 -13.02
C GLY A 50 14.59 -2.38 -11.92
N GLY A 51 14.60 -3.69 -12.17
CA GLY A 51 15.17 -4.64 -11.21
C GLY A 51 15.05 -6.08 -11.68
N GLY A 52 16.14 -6.63 -12.22
CA GLY A 52 16.29 -8.07 -12.39
C GLY A 52 16.88 -8.63 -11.10
N ASP A 53 16.03 -9.00 -10.15
CA ASP A 53 16.50 -9.71 -8.96
C ASP A 53 17.12 -11.05 -9.38
N VAL A 54 18.39 -11.24 -9.05
CA VAL A 54 19.06 -12.54 -9.21
C VAL A 54 18.68 -13.38 -8.00
N ILE A 55 17.69 -14.26 -8.19
CA ILE A 55 17.24 -15.20 -7.16
C ILE A 55 18.02 -16.51 -7.33
N ILE A 56 18.91 -16.79 -6.38
CA ILE A 56 19.58 -18.10 -6.30
C ILE A 56 18.70 -19.02 -5.47
N VAL A 57 18.08 -20.01 -6.14
CA VAL A 57 17.32 -21.07 -5.48
C VAL A 57 18.25 -22.25 -5.27
N ASP A 58 18.62 -22.51 -4.02
CA ASP A 58 19.36 -23.71 -3.63
C ASP A 58 18.37 -24.77 -3.12
N ASN A 59 18.46 -25.98 -3.67
CA ASN A 59 17.68 -27.14 -3.25
C ASN A 59 18.54 -28.18 -2.50
N ILE A 60 19.76 -27.81 -2.12
CA ILE A 60 20.68 -28.68 -1.40
C ILE A 60 20.39 -28.54 0.11
N GLU A 61 20.12 -29.67 0.77
CA GLU A 61 20.01 -29.74 2.23
C GLU A 61 21.28 -29.17 2.88
N LYS A 62 21.13 -28.33 3.90
CA LYS A 62 22.30 -27.75 4.57
C LYS A 62 23.10 -28.86 5.24
N ALA A 63 24.42 -28.70 5.28
CA ALA A 63 25.30 -29.70 5.89
C ALA A 63 24.90 -30.04 7.34
N GLU A 64 24.34 -29.09 8.08
CA GLU A 64 23.84 -29.32 9.44
C GLU A 64 22.57 -30.17 9.48
N GLU A 65 21.64 -29.96 8.55
CA GLU A 65 20.42 -30.79 8.42
C GLU A 65 20.77 -32.24 8.05
N ILE A 66 21.78 -32.42 7.19
CA ILE A 66 22.32 -33.74 6.82
C ILE A 66 22.95 -34.43 8.03
N LYS A 67 23.70 -33.69 8.87
CA LYS A 67 24.31 -34.23 10.09
C LYS A 67 23.26 -34.61 11.12
N GLU A 68 22.26 -33.77 11.35
CA GLU A 68 21.16 -34.04 12.29
C GLU A 68 20.37 -35.30 11.88
N ARG A 69 20.03 -35.42 10.60
CA ARG A 69 19.36 -36.61 10.07
C ARG A 69 20.20 -37.88 10.23
N LYS A 70 21.51 -37.81 9.96
CA LYS A 70 22.41 -38.97 10.14
C LYS A 70 22.49 -39.40 11.59
N ASN A 71 22.55 -38.45 12.52
CA ASN A 71 22.59 -38.73 13.94
C ASN A 71 21.27 -39.33 14.44
N ALA A 72 20.12 -38.83 13.94
CA ALA A 72 18.79 -39.35 14.29
C ALA A 72 18.52 -40.76 13.74
N VAL A 73 19.19 -41.16 12.65
CA VAL A 73 19.08 -42.51 12.06
C VAL A 73 20.03 -43.51 12.75
N GLN A 74 21.05 -43.02 13.46
CA GLN A 74 22.08 -43.82 14.13
C GLN A 74 21.83 -44.06 15.63
N SER A 75 20.77 -43.48 16.21
CA SER A 75 20.28 -43.81 17.56
C SER A 75 19.16 -44.85 17.50
#